data_AF-A0A1M3HIB4-F1
#
_entry.id   AF-A0A1M3HIB4-F1
#
_cell.length_a   1.000
_cell.length_b   1.000
_cell.length_c   1.000
_cell.angle_alpha   90.00
_cell.angle_beta   90.00
_cell.angle_gamma   90.00
#
_symmetry.space_group_name_H-M   'P 1'
#
loop_
_entity.id
_entity.type
_entity.pdbx_description
1 polymer ?
#
loop_
_entity_poly.entity_id
_entity_poly.type
_entity_poly.pdbx_seq_one_letter_code
_entity_poly.pdbx_strand_id
1 'polypeptide(L)'
;MYNLFYMEVYAMVMAFPAVLAYVDVIYCLCTGKRIFRWGALLLEVVVLVLPPLLLSFADAGDSRGNYTIIFPLYRPVVYTLILLCLAAYFYAMWRKKLAAPLLEVLIHCTLLLGVVLNILIALRMRSPDTLFLINLPAALLLILALVRNHRLLLYTLEDVDVLEPAPRGWPSRVCSQLLRMRPVERIAVLIALSLPVAAPLAKLFLSAGRMH
;
A
#
# COMPACT_ATOMS: atom_id res chain seq x y z
N MET A 1 -16.22 32.92 -6.70
CA MET A 1 -15.84 32.44 -8.05
C MET A 1 -14.42 31.89 -8.10
N TYR A 2 -13.40 32.60 -7.59
CA TYR A 2 -12.02 32.11 -7.55
C TYR A 2 -11.86 30.72 -6.89
N ASN A 3 -12.52 30.46 -5.75
CA ASN A 3 -12.40 29.17 -5.06
C ASN A 3 -12.91 27.96 -5.89
N LEU A 4 -13.86 28.16 -6.81
CA LEU A 4 -14.37 27.06 -7.64
C LEU A 4 -13.34 26.61 -8.68
N PHE A 5 -12.73 27.58 -9.36
CA PHE A 5 -11.71 27.33 -10.39
C PHE A 5 -10.48 26.61 -9.82
N TYR A 6 -10.00 27.02 -8.63
CA TYR A 6 -8.88 26.33 -7.97
C TYR A 6 -9.20 24.87 -7.62
N MET A 7 -10.42 24.58 -7.19
CA MET A 7 -10.85 23.21 -6.85
C MET A 7 -10.95 22.32 -8.09
N GLU A 8 -11.40 22.85 -9.23
CA GLU A 8 -11.47 22.11 -10.49
C GLU A 8 -10.09 21.81 -11.07
N VAL A 9 -9.20 22.81 -11.13
CA VAL A 9 -7.82 22.62 -11.60
C VAL A 9 -7.11 21.60 -10.72
N TYR A 10 -7.29 21.71 -9.41
CA TYR A 10 -6.73 20.77 -8.46
C TYR A 10 -7.25 19.35 -8.72
N ALA A 11 -8.57 19.16 -8.83
CA ALA A 11 -9.17 17.85 -9.11
C ALA A 11 -8.62 17.23 -10.41
N MET A 12 -8.45 18.01 -11.48
CA MET A 12 -7.84 17.54 -12.73
C MET A 12 -6.39 17.10 -12.54
N VAL A 13 -5.58 17.89 -11.83
CA VAL A 13 -4.17 17.57 -11.56
C VAL A 13 -4.03 16.28 -10.75
N MET A 14 -4.98 15.98 -9.85
CA MET A 14 -4.99 14.72 -9.09
C MET A 14 -5.52 13.54 -9.89
N ALA A 15 -6.59 13.75 -10.66
CA ALA A 15 -7.27 12.72 -11.42
C ALA A 15 -6.40 12.17 -12.56
N PHE A 16 -5.64 13.04 -13.23
CA PHE A 16 -4.81 12.65 -14.36
C PHE A 16 -3.77 11.55 -14.05
N PRO A 17 -2.86 11.71 -13.07
CA PRO A 17 -1.89 10.67 -12.72
C PRO A 17 -2.57 9.42 -12.15
N ALA A 18 -3.67 9.59 -11.42
CA ALA A 18 -4.46 8.47 -10.92
C ALA A 18 -5.01 7.57 -12.04
N VAL A 19 -5.65 8.17 -13.05
CA VAL A 19 -6.19 7.45 -14.21
C VAL A 19 -5.08 6.78 -15.01
N LEU A 20 -3.97 7.48 -15.24
CA LEU A 20 -2.81 6.88 -15.92
C LEU A 20 -2.25 5.67 -15.16
N ALA A 21 -2.14 5.76 -13.83
CA ALA A 21 -1.67 4.65 -13.00
C ALA A 21 -2.66 3.49 -13.03
N TYR A 22 -3.96 3.77 -13.00
CA TYR A 22 -5.00 2.74 -13.11
C TYR A 22 -4.89 1.96 -14.42
N VAL A 23 -4.77 2.66 -15.56
CA VAL A 23 -4.61 2.05 -16.88
C VAL A 23 -3.32 1.23 -16.95
N ASP A 24 -2.19 1.76 -16.46
CA ASP A 24 -0.91 1.05 -16.44
C ASP A 24 -0.94 -0.20 -15.55
N VAL A 25 -1.59 -0.14 -14.38
CA VAL A 25 -1.73 -1.30 -13.49
C VAL A 25 -2.61 -2.38 -14.11
N ILE A 26 -3.79 -2.02 -14.67
CA ILE A 26 -4.66 -3.00 -15.34
C ILE A 26 -3.92 -3.67 -16.49
N TYR A 27 -3.26 -2.88 -17.34
CA TYR A 27 -2.47 -3.42 -18.45
C TYR A 27 -1.34 -4.33 -17.95
N CYS A 28 -0.69 -3.96 -16.85
CA CYS A 28 0.36 -4.78 -16.24
C CYS A 28 -0.17 -6.09 -15.65
N LEU A 29 -1.38 -6.09 -15.09
CA LEU A 29 -2.04 -7.30 -14.61
C LEU A 29 -2.39 -8.24 -15.77
N CYS A 30 -2.89 -7.71 -16.89
CA CYS A 30 -3.27 -8.50 -18.06
C CYS A 30 -2.06 -9.02 -18.86
N THR A 31 -1.04 -8.19 -19.09
CA THR A 31 0.07 -8.51 -20.01
C THR A 31 1.37 -8.87 -19.31
N GLY A 32 1.50 -8.59 -18.02
CA GLY A 32 2.75 -8.68 -17.27
C GLY A 32 3.77 -7.57 -17.61
N LYS A 33 3.47 -6.66 -18.55
CA LYS A 33 4.36 -5.58 -19.01
C LYS A 33 3.81 -4.22 -18.57
N ARG A 34 4.69 -3.24 -18.39
CA ARG A 34 4.31 -1.85 -18.09
C ARG A 34 4.15 -1.06 -19.39
N ILE A 35 3.15 -0.18 -19.48
CA ILE A 35 2.97 0.73 -20.61
C ILE A 35 4.06 1.79 -20.57
N PHE A 36 4.21 2.46 -19.43
CA PHE A 36 5.10 3.61 -19.28
C PHE A 36 6.45 3.24 -18.68
N ARG A 37 7.35 2.65 -19.47
CA ARG A 37 8.67 2.21 -18.98
C ARG A 37 9.49 3.32 -18.27
N TRP A 38 9.57 4.51 -18.85
CA TRP A 38 10.41 5.60 -18.33
C TRP A 38 9.68 6.49 -17.32
N GLY A 39 8.34 6.59 -17.43
CA GLY A 39 7.51 7.45 -16.57
C GLY A 39 6.84 6.74 -15.40
N ALA A 40 6.81 5.40 -15.38
CA ALA A 40 6.10 4.64 -14.35
C ALA A 40 6.57 4.98 -12.94
N LEU A 41 7.88 5.15 -12.73
CA LEU A 41 8.39 5.49 -11.40
C LEU A 41 7.84 6.84 -10.91
N LEU A 42 7.89 7.86 -11.76
CA LEU A 42 7.39 9.20 -11.41
C LEU A 42 5.89 9.16 -11.15
N LEU A 43 5.15 8.44 -11.99
CA LEU A 43 3.71 8.23 -11.84
C LEU A 43 3.36 7.51 -10.52
N GLU A 44 4.10 6.46 -10.17
CA GLU A 44 3.93 5.73 -8.91
C GLU A 44 4.25 6.58 -7.70
N VAL A 45 5.35 7.34 -7.74
CA VAL A 45 5.73 8.27 -6.68
C VAL A 45 4.62 9.30 -6.47
N VAL A 46 4.12 9.90 -7.55
CA VAL A 46 3.01 10.87 -7.46
C VAL A 46 1.79 10.19 -6.84
N VAL A 47 1.34 9.04 -7.35
CA VAL A 47 0.13 8.38 -6.86
C VAL A 47 0.25 7.89 -5.42
N LEU A 48 1.43 7.51 -4.95
CA LEU A 48 1.63 7.01 -3.59
C LEU A 48 1.92 8.10 -2.55
N VAL A 49 2.65 9.15 -2.93
CA VAL A 49 3.05 10.23 -2.02
C VAL A 49 1.99 11.32 -1.91
N LEU A 50 1.22 11.52 -2.98
CA LEU A 50 0.22 12.57 -3.02
C LEU A 50 -0.93 12.35 -2.02
N PRO A 51 -1.57 11.17 -1.89
CA PRO A 51 -2.61 10.95 -0.87
C PRO A 51 -2.19 11.32 0.57
N PRO A 52 -1.03 10.86 1.10
CA PRO A 52 -0.60 11.28 2.44
C PRO A 52 -0.25 12.76 2.54
N LEU A 53 0.25 13.38 1.46
CA LEU A 53 0.48 14.82 1.44
C LEU A 53 -0.85 15.57 1.61
N LEU A 54 -1.91 15.15 0.92
CA LEU A 54 -3.25 15.74 1.07
C LEU A 54 -3.82 15.55 2.46
N LEU A 55 -3.64 14.34 3.01
CA LEU A 55 -4.06 14.02 4.35
C LEU A 55 -3.42 14.97 5.37
N SER A 56 -2.13 15.30 5.16
CA SER A 56 -1.40 16.25 6.02
C SER A 56 -1.95 17.68 5.93
N PHE A 57 -2.34 18.15 4.73
CA PHE A 57 -2.94 19.48 4.56
C PHE A 57 -4.35 19.55 5.17
N ALA A 58 -5.15 18.50 4.95
CA ALA A 58 -6.48 18.39 5.55
C ALA A 58 -6.40 18.37 7.09
N ASP A 59 -5.41 17.69 7.66
CA ASP A 59 -5.18 17.63 9.10
C ASP A 59 -4.63 18.94 9.71
N ALA A 60 -3.91 19.74 8.93
CA ALA A 60 -3.32 21.01 9.37
C ALA A 60 -4.29 22.20 9.28
N GLY A 61 -5.22 22.18 8.33
CA GLY A 61 -6.15 23.29 8.07
C GLY A 61 -7.23 23.49 9.13
N ASP A 62 -7.48 22.49 9.99
CA ASP A 62 -8.64 22.49 10.88
C ASP A 62 -8.25 22.44 12.36
N SER A 63 -7.86 23.61 12.89
CA SER A 63 -7.57 23.80 14.32
C SER A 63 -8.81 23.70 15.23
N ARG A 64 -10.02 23.62 14.65
CA ARG A 64 -11.30 23.54 15.36
C ARG A 64 -11.93 22.14 15.41
N GLY A 65 -11.27 21.12 14.85
CA GLY A 65 -11.56 19.71 15.13
C GLY A 65 -12.80 19.09 14.45
N ASN A 66 -13.45 19.76 13.49
CA ASN A 66 -14.69 19.26 12.89
C ASN A 66 -14.47 18.40 11.62
N TYR A 67 -13.29 18.46 11.01
CA TYR A 67 -12.96 17.81 9.74
C TYR A 67 -11.67 16.98 9.79
N THR A 68 -11.12 16.73 10.97
CA THR A 68 -9.91 15.90 11.09
C THR A 68 -10.19 14.46 10.68
N ILE A 69 -9.49 14.00 9.64
CA ILE A 69 -9.64 12.63 9.11
C ILE A 69 -9.03 11.66 10.13
N ILE A 70 -7.88 12.02 10.71
CA ILE A 70 -7.19 11.24 11.74
C ILE A 70 -7.26 11.99 13.07
N PHE A 71 -7.63 11.26 14.12
CA PHE A 71 -7.56 11.76 15.48
C PHE A 71 -6.15 12.28 15.83
N PRO A 72 -6.05 13.47 16.46
CA PRO A 72 -4.76 14.10 16.77
C PRO A 72 -3.77 13.19 17.50
N LEU A 73 -4.26 12.41 18.47
CA LEU A 73 -3.44 11.49 19.27
C LEU A 73 -2.79 10.37 18.45
N TYR A 74 -3.43 9.94 17.36
CA TYR A 74 -2.98 8.80 16.56
C TYR A 74 -2.33 9.19 15.23
N ARG A 75 -2.33 10.49 14.88
CA ARG A 75 -1.61 11.04 13.72
C ARG A 75 -0.18 10.49 13.57
N PRO A 76 0.72 10.56 14.58
CA PRO A 76 2.09 10.11 14.40
C PRO A 76 2.19 8.61 14.06
N VAL A 77 1.32 7.79 14.65
CA VAL A 77 1.28 6.34 14.39
C VAL A 77 0.85 6.08 12.94
N VAL A 78 -0.20 6.74 12.47
CA VAL A 78 -0.70 6.59 11.09
C VAL A 78 0.34 7.06 10.07
N TYR A 79 0.94 8.24 10.26
CA TYR A 79 1.97 8.74 9.33
C TYR A 79 3.23 7.85 9.32
N THR A 80 3.63 7.31 10.47
CA THR A 80 4.74 6.35 10.55
C THR A 80 4.43 5.08 9.77
N LEU A 81 3.21 4.56 9.89
CA LEU A 81 2.75 3.40 9.12
C LEU A 81 2.71 3.68 7.61
N ILE A 82 2.23 4.85 7.20
CA ILE A 82 2.23 5.23 5.78
C ILE A 82 3.66 5.27 5.25
N LEU A 83 4.59 5.91 5.97
CA LEU A 83 6.00 5.95 5.58
C LEU A 83 6.62 4.56 5.50
N LEU A 84 6.29 3.67 6.44
CA LEU A 84 6.76 2.29 6.42
C LEU A 84 6.21 1.52 5.20
N CYS A 85 4.94 1.73 4.84
CA CYS A 85 4.32 1.14 3.64
C CYS A 85 4.95 1.66 2.35
N LEU A 86 5.25 2.96 2.27
CA LEU A 86 5.95 3.56 1.14
C LEU A 86 7.37 2.98 1.01
N ALA A 87 8.11 2.89 2.11
CA ALA A 87 9.44 2.29 2.12
C ALA A 87 9.40 0.82 1.67
N ALA A 88 8.44 0.03 2.17
CA ALA A 88 8.25 -1.36 1.76
C ALA A 88 7.89 -1.47 0.27
N TYR A 89 7.05 -0.57 -0.26
CA TYR A 89 6.70 -0.51 -1.68
C TYR A 89 7.92 -0.23 -2.56
N PHE A 90 8.66 0.84 -2.26
CA PHE A 90 9.83 1.21 -3.05
C PHE A 90 10.93 0.15 -2.97
N TYR A 91 11.15 -0.43 -1.79
CA TYR A 91 12.06 -1.56 -1.63
C TYR A 91 11.64 -2.77 -2.48
N ALA A 92 10.37 -3.15 -2.43
CA ALA A 92 9.82 -4.25 -3.22
C ALA A 92 9.94 -4.03 -4.74
N MET A 93 9.78 -2.78 -5.19
CA MET A 93 9.78 -2.43 -6.60
C MET A 93 11.19 -2.30 -7.20
N TRP A 94 12.19 -1.88 -6.42
CA TRP A 94 13.57 -1.69 -6.92
C TRP A 94 14.47 -2.92 -6.81
N ARG A 95 14.16 -3.85 -5.90
CA ARG A 95 14.99 -5.03 -5.72
C ARG A 95 14.92 -5.97 -6.93
N LYS A 96 16.05 -6.58 -7.26
CA LYS A 96 16.16 -7.60 -8.34
C LYS A 96 16.25 -9.02 -7.81
N LYS A 97 16.47 -9.18 -6.50
CA LYS A 97 16.62 -10.46 -5.81
C LYS A 97 15.76 -10.47 -4.57
N LEU A 98 15.35 -11.66 -4.13
CA LEU A 98 14.67 -11.82 -2.85
C LEU A 98 15.60 -11.48 -1.70
N ALA A 99 15.01 -10.94 -0.65
CA ALA A 99 15.66 -10.76 0.62
C ALA A 99 15.64 -12.06 1.44
N ALA A 100 16.21 -12.00 2.65
CA ALA A 100 16.05 -13.08 3.61
C ALA A 100 14.55 -13.35 3.89
N PRO A 101 14.15 -14.62 4.13
CA PRO A 101 12.75 -15.01 4.30
C PRO A 101 11.97 -14.17 5.32
N LEU A 102 12.63 -13.78 6.41
CA LEU A 102 12.02 -12.94 7.44
C LEU A 102 11.69 -11.53 6.93
N LEU A 103 12.60 -10.92 6.16
CA LEU A 103 12.37 -9.61 5.58
C LEU A 103 11.27 -9.66 4.51
N GLU A 104 11.20 -10.75 3.73
CA GLU A 104 10.12 -10.97 2.77
C GLU A 104 8.74 -10.99 3.41
N VAL A 105 8.58 -11.75 4.49
CA VAL A 105 7.31 -11.81 5.23
C VAL A 105 6.96 -10.43 5.78
N LEU A 106 7.94 -9.71 6.34
CA LEU A 106 7.73 -8.35 6.85
C LEU A 106 7.25 -7.38 5.75
N ILE A 107 7.86 -7.42 4.57
CA ILE A 107 7.46 -6.60 3.43
C ILE A 107 6.03 -6.92 3.00
N HIS A 108 5.67 -8.21 2.89
CA HIS A 108 4.31 -8.60 2.50
C HIS A 108 3.27 -8.16 3.54
N CYS A 109 3.55 -8.35 4.83
CA CYS A 109 2.68 -7.86 5.90
C CYS A 109 2.52 -6.34 5.86
N THR A 110 3.62 -5.61 5.63
CA THR A 110 3.61 -4.14 5.55
C THR A 110 2.81 -3.65 4.35
N LEU A 111 2.99 -4.26 3.16
CA LEU A 111 2.22 -3.91 1.96
C LEU A 111 0.71 -4.19 2.14
N LEU A 112 0.35 -5.34 2.72
CA LEU A 112 -1.04 -5.66 3.06
C LEU A 112 -1.62 -4.65 4.04
N LEU A 113 -0.85 -4.26 5.07
CA LEU A 113 -1.26 -3.24 6.02
C LEU A 113 -1.47 -1.89 5.34
N GLY A 114 -0.64 -1.54 4.35
CA GLY A 114 -0.82 -0.35 3.52
C GLY A 114 -2.13 -0.37 2.73
N VAL A 115 -2.52 -1.52 2.16
CA VAL A 115 -3.81 -1.68 1.49
C VAL A 115 -4.97 -1.46 2.46
N VAL A 116 -4.92 -2.08 3.65
CA VAL A 116 -5.94 -1.92 4.69
C VAL A 116 -6.03 -0.46 5.13
N LEU A 117 -4.89 0.18 5.41
CA LEU A 117 -4.82 1.57 5.84
C LEU A 117 -5.42 2.51 4.79
N ASN A 118 -5.10 2.28 3.52
CA ASN A 118 -5.63 3.05 2.40
C ASN A 118 -7.17 2.94 2.30
N ILE A 119 -7.72 1.72 2.47
CA ILE A 119 -9.17 1.51 2.52
C ILE A 119 -9.80 2.25 3.72
N LEU A 120 -9.19 2.17 4.90
CA LEU A 120 -9.70 2.86 6.10
C LEU A 120 -9.71 4.39 5.94
N ILE A 121 -8.66 4.96 5.35
CA ILE A 121 -8.59 6.40 5.04
C ILE A 121 -9.71 6.76 4.05
N ALA A 122 -9.90 5.95 3.01
CA ALA A 122 -10.92 6.21 2.00
C ALA A 122 -12.35 6.18 2.58
N LEU A 123 -12.66 5.21 3.45
CA LEU A 123 -13.93 5.13 4.15
C LEU A 123 -14.18 6.35 5.05
N ARG A 124 -13.11 6.92 5.62
CA ARG A 124 -13.22 8.07 6.52
C ARG A 124 -13.48 9.38 5.77
N MET A 125 -12.97 9.54 4.56
CA MET A 125 -13.18 10.75 3.75
C MET A 125 -14.65 10.95 3.35
N ARG A 126 -15.49 9.89 3.38
CA ARG A 126 -16.94 9.92 3.05
C ARG A 126 -17.29 10.49 1.65
N SER A 127 -16.31 10.81 0.81
CA SER A 127 -16.50 11.26 -0.57
C SER A 127 -16.13 10.14 -1.56
N PRO A 128 -17.09 9.62 -2.34
CA PRO A 128 -16.84 8.52 -3.28
C PRO A 128 -15.80 8.92 -4.34
N ASP A 129 -15.81 10.17 -4.79
CA ASP A 129 -14.91 10.67 -5.84
C ASP A 129 -13.44 10.53 -5.43
N THR A 130 -13.08 10.97 -4.22
CA THR A 130 -11.72 10.80 -3.67
C THR A 130 -11.36 9.34 -3.41
N LEU A 131 -12.33 8.48 -3.08
CA LEU A 131 -12.08 7.05 -2.87
C LEU A 131 -11.62 6.40 -4.18
N PHE A 132 -12.37 6.64 -5.27
CA PHE A 132 -12.08 6.03 -6.57
C PHE A 132 -10.89 6.68 -7.28
N LEU A 133 -10.74 8.01 -7.20
CA LEU A 133 -9.69 8.70 -7.92
C LEU A 133 -8.34 8.61 -7.22
N ILE A 134 -8.28 8.73 -5.89
CA ILE A 134 -6.99 8.90 -5.20
C ILE A 134 -6.55 7.60 -4.52
N ASN A 135 -7.46 6.99 -3.75
CA ASN A 135 -7.10 5.84 -2.93
C ASN A 135 -7.04 4.54 -3.75
N LEU A 136 -7.95 4.31 -4.70
CA LEU A 136 -7.96 3.07 -5.47
C LEU A 136 -6.66 2.84 -6.28
N PRO A 137 -6.10 3.81 -7.02
CA PRO A 137 -4.83 3.62 -7.72
C PRO A 137 -3.66 3.30 -6.77
N ALA A 138 -3.61 3.94 -5.60
CA ALA A 138 -2.59 3.64 -4.60
C ALA A 138 -2.72 2.20 -4.05
N ALA A 139 -3.95 1.73 -3.79
CA ALA A 139 -4.19 0.34 -3.37
C ALA A 139 -3.75 -0.65 -4.45
N LEU A 140 -4.08 -0.36 -5.71
CA LEU A 140 -3.71 -1.18 -6.86
C LEU A 140 -2.20 -1.26 -7.05
N LEU A 141 -1.47 -0.16 -6.83
CA LEU A 141 0.00 -0.17 -6.83
C LEU A 141 0.55 -1.08 -5.73
N LEU A 142 0.05 -0.98 -4.50
CA LEU A 142 0.47 -1.86 -3.40
C LEU A 142 0.19 -3.34 -3.71
N ILE A 143 -0.98 -3.64 -4.28
CA ILE A 143 -1.34 -5.00 -4.75
C ILE A 143 -0.39 -5.45 -5.86
N LEU A 144 -0.05 -4.58 -6.80
CA LEU A 144 0.87 -4.90 -7.88
C LEU A 144 2.28 -5.22 -7.34
N ALA A 145 2.74 -4.50 -6.32
CA ALA A 145 4.00 -4.82 -5.63
C ALA A 145 3.94 -6.20 -4.95
N LEU A 146 2.82 -6.54 -4.29
CA LEU A 146 2.60 -7.88 -3.73
C LEU A 146 2.64 -8.97 -4.81
N VAL A 147 1.94 -8.77 -5.94
CA VAL A 147 1.90 -9.73 -7.05
C VAL A 147 3.29 -9.89 -7.68
N ARG A 148 4.03 -8.80 -7.90
CA ARG A 148 5.40 -8.85 -8.43
C ARG A 148 6.35 -9.57 -7.50
N ASN A 149 6.30 -9.27 -6.21
CA ASN A 149 7.10 -9.98 -5.21
C ASN A 149 6.78 -11.46 -5.18
N HIS A 150 5.50 -11.83 -5.29
CA HIS A 150 5.12 -13.23 -5.36
C HIS A 150 5.68 -13.91 -6.61
N ARG A 151 5.60 -13.28 -7.79
CA ARG A 151 6.17 -13.84 -9.02
C ARG A 151 7.68 -14.04 -8.90
N LEU A 152 8.40 -13.04 -8.38
CA LEU A 152 9.84 -13.14 -8.10
C LEU A 152 10.17 -14.30 -7.17
N LEU A 153 9.29 -14.53 -6.17
CA LEU A 153 9.42 -15.64 -5.25
C LEU A 153 9.27 -17.00 -5.92
N LEU A 154 8.29 -17.15 -6.81
CA LEU A 154 8.09 -18.40 -7.56
C LEU A 154 9.30 -18.71 -8.46
N TYR A 155 9.78 -17.72 -9.23
CA TYR A 155 10.98 -17.90 -10.07
C TYR A 155 12.21 -18.32 -9.26
N THR A 156 12.40 -17.72 -8.08
CA THR A 156 13.56 -18.05 -7.26
C THR A 156 13.43 -19.43 -6.62
N LEU A 157 12.21 -19.87 -6.27
CA LEU A 157 11.99 -21.22 -5.74
C LEU A 157 12.23 -22.29 -6.80
N GLU A 158 11.84 -22.04 -8.05
CA GLU A 158 12.13 -22.93 -9.18
C GLU A 158 13.64 -23.09 -9.43
N ASP A 159 14.42 -22.02 -9.25
CA ASP A 159 15.88 -22.06 -9.39
C ASP A 159 16.61 -22.66 -8.17
N VAL A 160 16.05 -22.51 -6.95
CA VAL A 160 16.72 -22.86 -5.68
C VAL A 160 16.61 -24.34 -5.30
N ASP A 161 15.74 -25.12 -5.96
CA ASP A 161 15.69 -26.59 -5.76
C ASP A 161 17.03 -27.30 -6.09
N VAL A 162 18.04 -26.57 -6.60
CA VAL A 162 19.34 -27.12 -6.98
C VAL A 162 20.48 -26.85 -5.97
N LEU A 163 20.49 -25.79 -5.12
CA LEU A 163 21.79 -25.40 -4.49
C LEU A 163 21.90 -24.71 -3.11
N GLU A 164 20.84 -24.31 -2.38
CA GLU A 164 21.07 -23.58 -1.10
C GLU A 164 20.98 -24.41 0.19
N PRO A 165 21.92 -24.22 1.15
CA PRO A 165 21.90 -24.88 2.45
C PRO A 165 20.69 -24.44 3.28
N ALA A 166 20.05 -25.40 3.94
CA ALA A 166 18.84 -25.18 4.74
C ALA A 166 18.98 -24.00 5.73
N PRO A 167 17.94 -23.14 5.86
CA PRO A 167 17.98 -21.97 6.73
C PRO A 167 18.34 -22.35 8.18
N ARG A 168 19.36 -21.66 8.72
CA ARG A 168 19.79 -21.80 10.11
C ARG A 168 18.85 -20.97 11.01
N GLY A 169 18.24 -21.63 12.00
CA GLY A 169 17.35 -21.02 12.99
C GLY A 169 15.86 -21.29 12.75
N TRP A 170 15.12 -21.47 13.85
CA TRP A 170 13.68 -21.71 13.86
C TRP A 170 12.85 -20.66 13.10
N PRO A 171 13.03 -19.34 13.29
CA PRO A 171 12.16 -18.35 12.65
C PRO A 171 12.36 -18.30 11.12
N SER A 172 13.57 -18.54 10.64
CA SER A 172 13.87 -18.59 9.21
C SER A 172 13.21 -19.80 8.53
N ARG A 173 13.16 -20.95 9.22
CA ARG A 173 12.46 -22.15 8.74
C ARG A 173 10.95 -21.95 8.65
N VAL A 174 10.34 -21.31 9.65
CA VAL A 174 8.90 -21.01 9.61
C VAL A 174 8.59 -20.03 8.49
N CYS A 175 9.39 -18.97 8.33
CA CYS A 175 9.21 -18.02 7.23
C CYS A 175 9.40 -18.69 5.87
N SER A 176 10.41 -19.56 5.70
CA SER A 176 10.62 -20.25 4.42
C SER A 176 9.47 -21.23 4.10
N GLN A 177 8.95 -21.93 5.09
CA GLN A 177 7.75 -22.77 4.94
C GLN A 177 6.53 -21.94 4.53
N LEU A 178 6.32 -20.80 5.19
CA LEU A 178 5.23 -19.87 4.87
C LEU A 178 5.33 -19.37 3.42
N LEU A 179 6.54 -19.06 2.95
CA LEU A 179 6.76 -18.56 1.59
C LEU A 179 6.51 -19.64 0.52
N ARG A 180 6.70 -20.92 0.84
CA ARG A 180 6.47 -22.07 -0.04
C ARG A 180 5.01 -22.55 -0.11
N MET A 181 4.12 -21.99 0.70
CA MET A 181 2.69 -22.35 0.68
C MET A 181 2.01 -21.96 -0.64
N ARG A 182 0.84 -22.56 -0.90
CA ARG A 182 0.02 -22.16 -2.04
C ARG A 182 -0.35 -20.66 -1.92
N PRO A 183 -0.52 -19.93 -3.04
CA PRO A 183 -0.73 -18.48 -3.01
C PRO A 183 -1.90 -18.05 -2.11
N VAL A 184 -3.01 -18.78 -2.14
CA VAL A 184 -4.22 -18.51 -1.34
C VAL A 184 -3.97 -18.72 0.15
N GLU A 185 -3.36 -19.85 0.52
CA GLU A 185 -3.02 -20.19 1.91
C GLU A 185 -2.05 -19.16 2.49
N ARG A 186 -1.03 -18.79 1.72
CA ARG A 186 -0.06 -17.78 2.14
C ARG A 186 -0.72 -16.42 2.36
N ILE A 187 -1.60 -15.97 1.46
CA ILE A 187 -2.32 -14.71 1.65
C ILE A 187 -3.18 -14.77 2.92
N ALA A 188 -3.89 -15.88 3.16
CA ALA A 188 -4.68 -16.05 4.37
C ALA A 188 -3.83 -15.97 5.64
N VAL A 189 -2.68 -16.64 5.68
CA VAL A 189 -1.76 -16.60 6.83
C VAL A 189 -1.12 -15.22 6.99
N LEU A 190 -0.73 -14.55 5.90
CA LEU A 190 -0.18 -13.18 5.95
C LEU A 190 -1.22 -12.17 6.44
N ILE A 191 -2.48 -12.31 6.03
CA ILE A 191 -3.60 -11.52 6.55
C ILE A 191 -3.75 -11.79 8.05
N ALA A 192 -3.80 -13.06 8.47
CA ALA A 192 -3.90 -13.43 9.88
C ALA A 192 -2.72 -12.89 10.71
N LEU A 193 -1.51 -12.89 10.16
CA LEU A 193 -0.31 -12.33 10.79
C LEU A 193 -0.32 -10.81 10.86
N SER A 194 -0.95 -10.14 9.88
CA SER A 194 -1.14 -8.68 9.88
C SER A 194 -2.29 -8.22 10.77
N LEU A 195 -3.23 -9.12 11.10
CA LEU A 195 -4.45 -8.82 11.84
C LEU A 195 -4.21 -8.19 13.23
N PRO A 196 -3.21 -8.62 14.03
CA PRO A 196 -2.93 -8.00 15.33
C PRO A 196 -2.57 -6.52 15.22
N VAL A 197 -2.01 -6.09 14.09
CA VAL A 197 -1.69 -4.68 13.82
C VAL A 197 -2.88 -3.96 13.16
N ALA A 198 -3.59 -4.64 12.24
CA ALA A 198 -4.72 -4.07 11.53
C ALA A 198 -5.96 -3.84 12.43
N ALA A 199 -6.25 -4.76 13.36
CA ALA A 199 -7.42 -4.68 14.25
C ALA A 199 -7.45 -3.43 15.15
N PRO A 200 -6.38 -3.07 15.89
CA PRO A 200 -6.38 -1.84 16.68
C PRO A 200 -6.51 -0.61 15.78
N LEU A 201 -5.87 -0.58 14.61
CA LEU A 201 -6.01 0.52 13.65
C LEU A 201 -7.47 0.65 13.17
N ALA A 202 -8.10 -0.44 12.76
CA ALA A 202 -9.51 -0.42 12.35
C ALA A 202 -10.42 0.08 13.48
N LYS A 203 -10.21 -0.37 14.72
CA LYS A 203 -10.96 0.12 15.88
C LYS A 203 -10.80 1.62 16.07
N LEU A 204 -9.57 2.15 15.94
CA LEU A 204 -9.27 3.58 16.05
C LEU A 204 -9.93 4.41 14.95
N PHE A 205 -9.89 3.95 13.71
CA PHE A 205 -10.54 4.62 12.58
C PHE A 205 -12.07 4.60 12.71
N LEU A 206 -12.65 3.47 13.16
CA LEU A 206 -14.10 3.33 13.32
C LEU A 206 -14.65 4.07 14.55
N SER A 207 -13.91 4.13 15.66
CA SER A 207 -14.34 4.89 16.84
C SER A 207 -14.35 6.40 16.56
N ALA A 208 -13.48 6.88 15.66
CA ALA A 208 -13.53 8.24 15.13
C ALA A 208 -14.83 8.57 14.39
N GLY A 209 -15.45 7.53 13.83
CA GLY A 209 -16.71 7.60 13.10
C GLY A 209 -17.91 8.05 13.90
N ARG A 210 -17.96 7.76 15.21
CA ARG A 210 -19.19 7.84 16.02
C ARG A 210 -19.30 9.08 16.91
N MET A 211 -18.32 9.97 16.90
CA MET A 211 -18.32 11.18 17.74
C MET A 211 -18.91 12.44 17.05
N HIS A 212 -19.51 12.27 15.88
CA HIS A 212 -20.32 13.27 15.18
C HIS A 212 -21.67 12.65 14.85
#